data_AF-A0A8S3JHJ1-F1
#
_entry.id   AF-A0A8S3JHJ1-F1
#
_cell.length_a   1.000
_cell.length_b   1.000
_cell.length_c   1.000
_cell.angle_alpha   90.00
_cell.angle_beta   90.00
_cell.angle_gamma   90.00
#
_symmetry.space_group_name_H-M   'P 1'
#
loop_
_entity.id
_entity.type
_entity.pdbx_description
1 polymer ?
#
loop_
_entity_poly.entity_id
_entity_poly.type
_entity_poly.pdbx_seq_one_letter_code
_entity_poly.pdbx_strand_id
1 'polypeptide(L)'
;MKLCLVLILKLILCSSTGTKPKLTLNEYFDFTNYPSLSLSPNGQHLLIQSKFPSWNSNSYENSLWLYNIETKKKQLITRALSESLKPQWSPSGNWIAFLLDHNSIPSSDKYSKVNEYIYLYSVISNEWLPIDIGKETPLALTWS
;
A
#
# COMPACT_ATOMS: atom_id res chain seq x y z
N MET A 1 -25.74 17.69 -50.19
CA MET A 1 -24.85 18.68 -49.52
C MET A 1 -25.41 19.23 -48.19
N LYS A 2 -26.22 18.49 -47.43
CA LYS A 2 -26.75 18.94 -46.12
C LYS A 2 -26.25 18.13 -44.91
N LEU A 3 -25.40 17.13 -45.12
CA LEU A 3 -24.91 16.25 -44.04
C LEU A 3 -23.52 16.61 -43.50
N CYS A 4 -22.73 17.43 -44.21
CA CYS A 4 -21.37 17.78 -43.78
C CYS A 4 -21.34 18.89 -42.71
N LEU A 5 -22.41 19.69 -42.60
CA LEU A 5 -22.43 20.86 -41.71
C LEU A 5 -22.73 20.52 -40.23
N VAL A 6 -23.35 19.36 -39.97
CA VAL A 6 -23.76 18.97 -38.60
C VAL A 6 -22.62 18.32 -37.82
N LEU A 7 -21.61 17.75 -38.48
CA LEU A 7 -20.46 17.14 -37.81
C LEU A 7 -19.44 18.16 -37.28
N ILE A 8 -19.39 19.37 -37.84
CA ILE A 8 -18.41 20.39 -37.44
C ILE A 8 -18.86 21.14 -36.16
N LEU A 9 -20.16 21.16 -35.86
CA LEU A 9 -20.70 21.88 -34.68
C LEU A 9 -20.59 21.10 -33.36
N LYS A 10 -20.32 19.79 -33.39
CA LYS A 10 -20.16 18.97 -32.17
C LYS A 10 -18.74 18.97 -31.58
N LEU A 11 -17.75 19.54 -32.26
CA LEU A 11 -16.36 19.53 -31.81
C LEU A 11 -15.96 20.69 -30.86
N ILE A 12 -16.84 21.65 -30.58
CA ILE A 12 -16.45 22.92 -29.95
C ILE A 12 -16.78 23.00 -28.44
N LEU A 13 -17.44 22.01 -27.83
CA LEU A 13 -17.93 22.11 -26.43
C LEU A 13 -17.21 21.26 -25.38
N CYS A 14 -15.89 21.09 -25.47
CA CYS A 14 -15.16 20.55 -24.31
C CYS A 14 -13.84 21.26 -24.05
N SER A 15 -13.93 22.54 -23.69
CA SER A 15 -12.87 23.20 -22.92
C SER A 15 -13.24 23.08 -21.45
N SER A 16 -12.87 21.98 -20.80
CA SER A 16 -12.90 21.94 -19.33
C SER A 16 -11.77 22.82 -18.80
N THR A 17 -12.00 24.12 -18.67
CA THR A 17 -11.15 24.99 -17.84
C THR A 17 -11.46 24.71 -16.38
N GLY A 18 -11.20 23.48 -15.93
CA GLY A 18 -11.22 23.14 -14.52
C GLY A 18 -10.07 23.85 -13.85
N THR A 19 -10.35 24.98 -13.20
CA THR A 19 -9.40 25.59 -12.26
C THR A 19 -9.08 24.54 -11.20
N LYS A 20 -7.83 24.06 -11.15
CA LYS A 20 -7.40 23.13 -10.10
C LYS A 20 -7.74 23.76 -8.74
N PRO A 21 -8.29 23.00 -7.78
CA PRO A 21 -8.57 23.53 -6.45
C PRO A 21 -7.30 24.16 -5.85
N LYS A 22 -7.48 25.26 -5.10
CA LYS A 22 -6.36 25.88 -4.39
C LYS A 22 -5.91 24.93 -3.29
N LEU A 23 -4.61 24.62 -3.26
CA LEU A 23 -4.01 23.80 -2.21
C LEU A 23 -4.27 24.45 -0.83
N THR A 24 -4.93 23.71 0.06
CA THR A 24 -5.16 24.13 1.44
C THR A 24 -4.19 23.44 2.40
N LEU A 25 -4.04 24.00 3.59
CA LEU A 25 -3.20 23.40 4.64
C LEU A 25 -3.75 22.03 5.10
N ASN A 26 -5.07 21.88 5.12
CA ASN A 26 -5.70 20.60 5.45
C ASN A 26 -5.36 19.53 4.41
N GLU A 27 -5.44 19.85 3.11
CA GLU A 27 -5.03 18.93 2.04
C GLU A 27 -3.55 18.56 2.13
N TYR A 28 -2.69 19.50 2.53
CA TYR A 28 -1.28 19.20 2.78
C TYR A 28 -1.11 18.21 3.93
N PHE A 29 -1.85 18.34 5.02
CA PHE A 29 -1.75 17.43 6.15
C PHE A 29 -2.41 16.08 5.90
N ASP A 30 -3.52 16.04 5.17
CA ASP A 30 -4.29 14.82 4.84
C ASP A 30 -3.66 13.97 3.72
N PHE A 31 -2.50 14.38 3.21
CA PHE A 31 -1.88 13.70 2.09
C PHE A 31 -1.44 12.27 2.43
N THR A 32 -1.66 11.36 1.49
CA THR A 32 -1.20 9.98 1.57
C THR A 32 0.12 9.82 0.82
N ASN A 33 1.13 9.32 1.51
CA ASN A 33 2.42 8.94 0.93
C ASN A 33 2.40 7.50 0.43
N TYR A 34 3.19 7.21 -0.59
CA TYR A 34 3.41 5.86 -1.10
C TYR A 34 4.91 5.52 -1.07
N PRO A 35 5.48 5.23 0.11
CA PRO A 35 6.94 5.17 0.29
C PRO A 35 7.61 3.95 -0.35
N SER A 36 6.83 2.93 -0.75
CA SER A 36 7.36 1.73 -1.40
C SER A 36 6.38 1.20 -2.44
N LEU A 37 6.92 0.83 -3.60
CA LEU A 37 6.22 0.21 -4.73
C LEU A 37 7.11 -0.91 -5.26
N SER A 38 6.56 -2.10 -5.48
CA SER A 38 7.32 -3.23 -6.01
C SER A 38 6.47 -4.13 -6.90
N LEU A 39 6.92 -4.31 -8.14
CA LEU A 39 6.27 -5.21 -9.09
C LEU A 39 6.62 -6.67 -8.76
N SER A 40 5.64 -7.56 -8.82
CA SER A 40 5.87 -9.00 -8.66
C SER A 40 6.80 -9.52 -9.78
N PRO A 41 7.58 -10.59 -9.53
CA PRO A 41 8.50 -11.13 -10.54
C PRO A 41 7.83 -11.50 -11.87
N ASN A 42 6.57 -11.96 -11.82
CA ASN A 42 5.78 -12.30 -13.00
C ASN A 42 5.08 -11.08 -13.66
N GLY A 43 5.23 -9.88 -13.11
CA GLY A 43 4.66 -8.65 -13.65
C GLY A 43 3.14 -8.49 -13.51
N GLN A 44 2.45 -9.38 -12.78
CA GLN A 44 0.98 -9.39 -12.70
C GLN A 44 0.43 -8.58 -11.52
N HIS A 45 1.24 -8.38 -10.48
CA HIS A 45 0.82 -7.71 -9.25
C HIS A 45 1.78 -6.59 -8.88
N LEU A 46 1.24 -5.50 -8.34
CA LEU A 46 1.99 -4.40 -7.75
C LEU A 46 1.75 -4.40 -6.25
N LEU A 47 2.83 -4.47 -5.48
CA LEU A 47 2.82 -4.30 -4.04
C LEU A 47 2.98 -2.81 -3.72
N ILE A 48 2.07 -2.26 -2.94
CA ILE A 48 1.99 -0.83 -2.67
C ILE A 48 1.96 -0.63 -1.16
N GLN A 49 2.93 0.10 -0.64
CA GLN A 49 2.87 0.66 0.70
C GLN A 49 2.22 2.04 0.63
N SER A 50 1.29 2.32 1.54
CA SER A 50 0.75 3.67 1.74
C SER A 50 0.79 4.09 3.19
N LYS A 51 1.20 5.34 3.43
CA LYS A 51 1.31 5.96 4.75
C LYS A 51 0.42 7.21 4.78
N PHE A 52 -0.52 7.26 5.71
CA PHE A 52 -1.51 8.33 5.81
C PHE A 52 -1.71 8.76 7.26
N PRO A 53 -2.07 10.02 7.52
CA PRO A 53 -2.32 10.52 8.88
C PRO A 53 -3.55 9.84 9.49
N SER A 54 -3.44 9.48 10.77
CA SER A 54 -4.54 8.99 11.60
C SER A 54 -4.78 9.99 12.72
N TRP A 55 -5.70 10.93 12.49
CA TRP A 55 -6.00 12.02 13.41
C TRP A 55 -6.47 11.54 14.78
N ASN A 56 -7.24 10.46 14.83
CA ASN A 56 -7.77 9.88 16.09
C ASN A 56 -6.65 9.39 17.01
N SER A 57 -5.55 8.91 16.44
CA SER A 57 -4.41 8.36 17.19
C SER A 57 -3.23 9.35 17.27
N ASN A 58 -3.36 10.54 16.66
CA ASN A 58 -2.27 11.50 16.48
C ASN A 58 -0.99 10.83 15.94
N SER A 59 -1.14 9.94 14.97
CA SER A 59 -0.05 9.12 14.42
C SER A 59 -0.19 8.96 12.90
N TYR A 60 0.70 8.17 12.29
CA TYR A 60 0.57 7.76 10.89
C TYR A 60 0.29 6.26 10.82
N GLU A 61 -0.68 5.87 10.00
CA GLU A 61 -0.97 4.47 9.69
C GLU A 61 -0.27 4.06 8.40
N ASN A 62 0.26 2.83 8.39
CA ASN A 62 0.89 2.24 7.23
C ASN A 62 0.10 1.02 6.78
N SER A 63 -0.21 0.99 5.50
CA SER A 63 -0.93 -0.11 4.88
C SER A 63 -0.15 -0.73 3.75
N LEU A 64 -0.35 -2.03 3.58
CA LEU A 64 0.19 -2.81 2.49
C LEU A 64 -0.97 -3.27 1.60
N TRP A 65 -0.87 -2.97 0.32
CA TRP A 65 -1.88 -3.29 -0.68
C TRP A 65 -1.27 -4.14 -1.78
N LEU A 66 -2.08 -5.06 -2.29
CA LEU A 66 -1.80 -5.81 -3.49
C LEU A 66 -2.72 -5.34 -4.60
N TYR A 67 -2.15 -4.92 -5.72
CA TYR A 67 -2.89 -4.48 -6.89
C TYR A 67 -2.67 -5.44 -8.05
N ASN A 68 -3.73 -6.03 -8.57
CA ASN A 68 -3.68 -6.86 -9.76
C ASN A 68 -3.80 -5.98 -11.01
N ILE A 69 -2.82 -6.07 -11.91
CA ILE A 69 -2.67 -5.15 -13.05
C ILE A 69 -3.73 -5.39 -14.12
N GLU A 70 -4.04 -6.66 -14.42
CA GLU A 70 -4.99 -7.03 -15.45
C GLU A 70 -6.43 -6.67 -15.04
N THR A 71 -6.84 -7.11 -13.85
CA THR A 71 -8.20 -6.92 -13.35
C THR A 71 -8.43 -5.52 -12.75
N LYS A 72 -7.35 -4.76 -12.53
CA LYS A 72 -7.34 -3.45 -11.85
C LYS A 72 -7.90 -3.50 -10.42
N LYS A 73 -7.91 -4.68 -9.79
CA LYS A 73 -8.42 -4.87 -8.44
C LYS A 73 -7.32 -4.56 -7.42
N LYS A 74 -7.69 -3.83 -6.37
CA LYS A 74 -6.86 -3.60 -5.18
C LYS A 74 -7.36 -4.46 -4.03
N GLN A 75 -6.42 -5.01 -3.27
CA GLN A 75 -6.68 -5.81 -2.08
C GLN A 75 -5.83 -5.27 -0.94
N LEU A 76 -6.44 -5.09 0.23
CA LEU A 76 -5.74 -4.73 1.45
C LEU A 76 -5.12 -6.00 2.07
N ILE A 77 -3.82 -5.98 2.35
CA ILE A 77 -3.14 -7.01 3.15
C ILE A 77 -3.21 -6.59 4.62
N THR A 78 -2.65 -5.43 4.99
CA THR A 78 -2.65 -4.95 6.38
C THR A 78 -2.78 -3.44 6.49
N ARG A 79 -3.24 -2.94 7.64
CA ARG A 79 -3.14 -1.53 8.08
C ARG A 79 -2.15 -1.32 9.24
N ALA A 80 -1.45 -2.37 9.63
CA ALA A 80 -0.49 -2.38 10.71
C ALA A 80 0.92 -2.66 10.17
N LEU A 81 1.29 -2.12 9.00
CA LEU A 81 2.60 -2.41 8.42
C LEU A 81 3.70 -1.67 9.21
N SER A 82 4.73 -2.38 9.66
CA SER A 82 5.89 -1.75 10.28
C SER A 82 6.75 -1.01 9.25
N GLU A 83 7.30 0.13 9.64
CA GLU A 83 8.27 0.88 8.83
C GLU A 83 9.70 0.34 8.98
N SER A 84 9.94 -0.55 9.94
CA SER A 84 11.28 -1.07 10.25
C SER A 84 11.86 -1.92 9.13
N LEU A 85 11.01 -2.55 8.32
CA LEU A 85 11.42 -3.39 7.21
C LEU A 85 10.53 -3.17 5.99
N LYS A 86 11.14 -2.95 4.82
CA LYS A 86 10.41 -2.85 3.56
C LYS A 86 9.86 -4.23 3.15
N PRO A 87 8.58 -4.32 2.73
CA PRO A 87 8.03 -5.54 2.19
C PRO A 87 8.78 -6.05 0.96
N GLN A 88 8.98 -7.36 0.85
CA GLN A 88 9.69 -7.97 -0.28
C GLN A 88 8.95 -9.15 -0.89
N TRP A 89 8.93 -9.19 -2.21
CA TRP A 89 8.51 -10.35 -2.98
C TRP A 89 9.54 -11.48 -2.87
N SER A 90 9.06 -12.70 -2.70
CA SER A 90 9.84 -13.90 -2.99
C SER A 90 10.22 -13.96 -4.48
N PRO A 91 11.35 -14.59 -4.84
CA PRO A 91 11.79 -14.71 -6.24
C PRO A 91 10.77 -15.45 -7.12
N SER A 92 10.03 -16.39 -6.54
CA SER A 92 8.94 -17.10 -7.23
C SER A 92 7.67 -16.25 -7.41
N GLY A 93 7.54 -15.14 -6.66
CA GLY A 93 6.38 -14.26 -6.70
C GLY A 93 5.15 -14.79 -5.94
N ASN A 94 5.29 -15.91 -5.22
CA ASN A 94 4.17 -16.54 -4.51
C ASN A 94 3.97 -15.99 -3.09
N TRP A 95 5.03 -15.44 -2.51
CA TRP A 95 5.07 -14.92 -1.14
C TRP A 95 5.52 -13.47 -1.10
N ILE A 96 5.01 -12.74 -0.10
CA ILE A 96 5.45 -11.41 0.31
C ILE A 96 5.88 -11.48 1.79
N ALA A 97 7.10 -11.08 2.10
CA ALA A 97 7.61 -10.97 3.47
C ALA A 97 7.49 -9.53 3.99
N PHE A 98 6.98 -9.33 5.20
CA PHE A 98 6.92 -8.02 5.87
C PHE A 98 6.82 -8.16 7.41
N LEU A 99 6.97 -7.03 8.10
CA LEU A 99 6.77 -6.92 9.57
C LEU A 99 5.47 -6.17 9.87
N LEU A 100 4.82 -6.54 10.97
CA LEU A 100 3.69 -5.77 11.52
C LEU A 100 4.15 -4.84 12.64
N ASP A 101 3.50 -3.69 12.78
CA ASP A 101 3.70 -2.75 13.86
C ASP A 101 2.98 -3.24 15.12
N HIS A 102 3.75 -3.72 16.10
CA HIS A 102 3.22 -4.22 17.36
C HIS A 102 2.59 -3.13 18.24
N ASN A 103 2.94 -1.86 18.06
CA ASN A 103 2.35 -0.76 18.83
C ASN A 103 0.90 -0.47 18.41
N SER A 104 0.50 -0.93 17.22
CA SER A 104 -0.89 -0.88 16.77
C SER A 104 -1.77 -1.98 17.38
N ILE A 105 -1.17 -2.95 18.08
CA ILE A 105 -1.86 -3.98 18.85
C ILE A 105 -1.99 -3.48 20.30
N PRO A 106 -3.20 -3.23 20.83
CA PRO A 106 -3.36 -2.82 22.23
C PRO A 106 -2.86 -3.95 23.14
N SER A 107 -1.73 -3.75 23.81
CA SER A 107 -1.23 -4.67 24.84
C SER A 107 -1.43 -4.05 26.23
N SER A 108 -1.94 -4.84 27.18
CA SER A 108 -2.10 -4.42 28.58
C SER A 108 -0.76 -4.25 29.29
N ASP A 109 0.28 -4.93 28.80
CA ASP A 109 1.55 -5.07 29.49
C ASP A 109 2.64 -4.28 28.76
N LYS A 110 2.81 -3.02 29.16
CA LYS A 110 3.77 -2.05 28.59
C LYS A 110 5.25 -2.49 28.60
N TYR A 111 5.56 -3.59 29.29
CA TYR A 111 6.93 -4.12 29.45
C TYR A 111 7.10 -5.55 28.92
N SER A 112 6.06 -6.16 28.36
CA SER A 112 6.18 -7.47 27.73
C SER A 112 6.87 -7.30 26.39
N LYS A 113 8.15 -7.67 26.32
CA LYS A 113 8.94 -7.71 25.08
C LYS A 113 8.31 -8.79 24.18
N VAL A 114 7.39 -8.38 23.32
CA VAL A 114 6.66 -9.24 22.38
C VAL A 114 7.67 -9.83 21.40
N ASN A 115 7.54 -11.13 21.09
CA ASN A 115 8.30 -11.72 20.00
C ASN A 115 7.93 -11.00 18.71
N GLU A 116 8.94 -10.69 17.91
CA GLU A 116 8.70 -10.20 16.56
C GLU A 116 8.48 -11.36 15.61
N TYR A 117 7.64 -11.13 14.61
CA TYR A 117 7.36 -12.11 13.58
C TYR A 117 7.58 -11.47 12.22
N ILE A 118 8.27 -12.19 11.35
CA ILE A 118 8.18 -11.95 9.91
C ILE A 118 6.91 -12.65 9.44
N TYR A 119 6.02 -11.90 8.80
CA TYR A 119 4.84 -12.45 8.17
C TYR A 119 5.13 -12.73 6.70
N LEU A 120 4.91 -13.97 6.30
CA LEU A 120 4.82 -14.36 4.89
C LEU A 120 3.36 -14.40 4.48
N TYR A 121 3.01 -13.64 3.47
CA TYR A 121 1.68 -13.63 2.87
C TYR A 121 1.70 -14.33 1.52
N SER A 122 0.86 -15.37 1.37
CA SER A 122 0.69 -16.14 0.14
C SER A 122 -0.26 -15.40 -0.80
N VAL A 123 0.24 -15.04 -1.98
CA VAL A 123 -0.57 -14.38 -3.01
C VAL A 123 -1.53 -15.37 -3.69
N ILE A 124 -1.22 -16.67 -3.66
CA ILE A 124 -2.04 -17.70 -4.29
C ILE A 124 -3.20 -18.10 -3.38
N SER A 125 -2.92 -18.41 -2.11
CA SER A 125 -3.93 -18.91 -1.17
C SER A 125 -4.56 -17.82 -0.30
N ASN A 126 -4.02 -16.59 -0.31
CA ASN A 126 -4.44 -15.50 0.57
C ASN A 126 -4.25 -15.80 2.06
N GLU A 127 -3.27 -16.65 2.38
CA GLU A 127 -2.96 -17.09 3.75
C GLU A 127 -1.71 -16.40 4.30
N TRP A 128 -1.60 -16.40 5.63
CA TRP A 128 -0.53 -15.76 6.38
C TRP A 128 0.22 -16.81 7.18
N LEU A 129 1.55 -16.76 7.10
CA LEU A 129 2.44 -17.60 7.89
C LEU A 129 3.37 -16.71 8.71
N PRO A 130 3.24 -16.70 10.04
CA PRO A 130 4.20 -16.02 10.92
C PRO A 130 5.47 -16.87 11.08
N ILE A 131 6.62 -16.22 11.03
CA ILE A 131 7.94 -16.80 11.33
C ILE A 131 8.49 -16.08 12.56
N ASP A 132 8.66 -16.80 13.66
CA ASP A 132 9.24 -16.27 14.89
C ASP A 132 10.74 -15.99 14.68
N ILE A 133 11.13 -14.74 14.90
CA ILE A 133 12.52 -14.27 14.82
C ILE A 133 13.09 -13.94 16.21
N GLY A 134 12.36 -14.29 17.27
CA GLY A 134 12.71 -14.00 18.63
C GLY A 134 12.48 -12.53 18.97
N LYS A 135 13.51 -11.91 19.57
CA LYS A 135 13.40 -10.61 20.24
C LYS A 135 14.11 -9.47 19.50
N GLU A 136 14.61 -9.73 18.31
CA GLU A 136 15.40 -8.79 17.52
C GLU A 136 14.65 -8.38 16.26
N THR A 137 14.67 -7.07 15.99
CA THR A 137 14.14 -6.48 14.76
C THR A 137 15.18 -6.63 13.64
N PRO A 138 14.88 -7.36 12.55
CA PRO A 138 15.79 -7.44 11.43
C PRO A 138 15.82 -6.08 10.72
N LEU A 139 17.02 -5.54 10.53
CA LEU A 139 17.22 -4.30 9.77
C LEU A 139 17.15 -4.52 8.25
N ALA A 140 17.31 -5.77 7.81
CA ALA A 140 17.27 -6.16 6.41
C ALA A 140 16.73 -7.59 6.26
N LEU A 141 16.09 -7.84 5.13
CA LEU A 141 15.59 -9.14 4.71
C LEU A 141 15.95 -9.33 3.25
N THR A 142 16.31 -10.56 2.89
CA THR A 142 16.55 -10.96 1.52
C THR A 142 16.11 -12.41 1.32
N TRP A 143 15.77 -12.73 0.08
CA TRP A 143 15.45 -14.09 -0.34
C TRP A 143 16.67 -14.73 -1.00
N SER A 144 16.90 -16.02 -0.72
CA SER A 144 17.93 -16.84 -1.37
C SER A 144 17.44 -17.48 -2.66
#